data_AF-A0A7J6V9W0-F1
#
_entry.id   AF-A0A7J6V9W0-F1
#
_cell.length_a   1.000
_cell.length_b   1.000
_cell.length_c   1.000
_cell.angle_alpha   90.00
_cell.angle_beta   90.00
_cell.angle_gamma   90.00
#
_symmetry.space_group_name_H-M   'P 1'
#
loop_
_entity.id
_entity.type
_entity.pdbx_description
1 polymer ?
#
loop_
_entity_poly.entity_id
_entity_poly.type
_entity_poly.pdbx_seq_one_letter_code
_entity_poly.pdbx_strand_id
1 'polypeptide(L)'
;RGLINLVNQEDRQTYNLEGGDVIRVPAGALIYLINRDNNQKFQIVSLYKPVSTPSNNFREFYGAGGENPESFYNTFSDEILEAAFDTDKEELDSLFRQQRSGEIVQVSQEQIKALSRDASSSQQGSPKWSKHGSQSWRPVNLLDQRATHSNEYGELYDVTPNEYPQLQDLDVAVSYHNISKGAMVAPFYNSRATSLIVVVNGNNGRFEMACPHLSSSQSQREGRETREQEQKQGGSVHYQKVSARLSPRTAFIVPAGHPVSIVASDNQNLKIVAFKINVENNQRIYLAGQNNLLKQLQREAKELAFNKPAREVETILNKQRQSVFLPGPNQRQQREQSEEGRHGGMLIKTMADVLAF
;
A
#
# COMPACT_ATOMS: atom_id res chain seq x y z
N ARG A 1 -9.21 10.51 -14.76
CA ARG A 1 -8.27 11.55 -14.24
C ARG A 1 -9.05 12.47 -13.30
N GLY A 2 -8.42 12.89 -12.20
CA GLY A 2 -9.05 13.74 -11.19
C GLY A 2 -8.38 15.10 -11.09
N LEU A 3 -8.91 15.93 -10.19
CA LEU A 3 -8.33 17.21 -9.84
C LEU A 3 -8.57 17.44 -8.34
N ILE A 4 -7.55 17.89 -7.63
CA ILE A 4 -7.61 18.25 -6.21
C ILE A 4 -7.33 19.74 -6.07
N ASN A 5 -8.13 20.39 -5.23
CA ASN A 5 -7.92 21.76 -4.81
C ASN A 5 -7.63 21.77 -3.32
N LEU A 6 -6.54 22.43 -2.95
CA LEU A 6 -6.15 22.69 -1.57
C LEU A 6 -6.30 24.18 -1.33
N VAL A 7 -7.20 24.56 -0.44
CA VAL A 7 -7.51 25.95 -0.13
C VAL A 7 -6.98 26.26 1.27
N ASN A 8 -6.20 27.34 1.39
CA ASN A 8 -5.80 27.93 2.65
C ASN A 8 -6.23 29.41 2.69
N GLN A 9 -5.84 30.14 3.75
CA GLN A 9 -6.25 31.54 3.94
C GLN A 9 -5.69 32.50 2.88
N GLU A 10 -4.55 32.18 2.27
CA GLU A 10 -3.82 33.09 1.38
C GLU A 10 -3.94 32.67 -0.09
N ASP A 11 -4.00 31.37 -0.37
CA ASP A 11 -4.01 30.84 -1.72
C ASP A 11 -4.88 29.57 -1.90
N ARG A 12 -5.15 29.29 -3.18
CA ARG A 12 -5.72 28.02 -3.66
C ARG A 12 -4.71 27.35 -4.58
N GLN A 13 -4.36 26.12 -4.26
CA GLN A 13 -3.49 25.27 -5.06
C GLN A 13 -4.32 24.19 -5.77
N THR A 14 -4.28 24.18 -7.10
CA THR A 14 -5.04 23.23 -7.93
C THR A 14 -4.11 22.30 -8.68
N TYR A 15 -4.26 20.99 -8.46
CA TYR A 15 -3.42 19.96 -9.08
C TYR A 15 -4.26 18.95 -9.85
N ASN A 16 -3.82 18.63 -11.07
CA ASN A 16 -4.34 17.48 -11.81
C ASN A 16 -3.81 16.19 -11.18
N LEU A 17 -4.69 15.18 -11.04
CA LEU A 17 -4.36 13.87 -10.50
C LEU A 17 -4.55 12.77 -11.54
N GLU A 18 -3.54 11.92 -11.67
CA GLU A 18 -3.49 10.75 -12.52
C GLU A 18 -3.22 9.47 -11.70
N GLY A 19 -3.32 8.31 -12.36
CA GLY A 19 -3.02 7.04 -11.71
C GLY A 19 -1.57 7.01 -11.24
N GLY A 20 -1.35 6.70 -9.96
CA GLY A 20 -0.02 6.69 -9.35
C GLY A 20 0.37 7.98 -8.62
N ASP A 21 -0.45 9.04 -8.66
CA ASP A 21 -0.14 10.25 -7.90
C ASP A 21 -0.29 10.01 -6.39
N VAL A 22 0.74 10.44 -5.64
CA VAL A 22 0.78 10.51 -4.19
C VAL A 22 0.81 11.98 -3.81
N ILE A 23 -0.12 12.41 -2.96
CA ILE A 23 -0.19 13.79 -2.48
C ILE A 23 -0.38 13.83 -0.97
N ARG A 24 0.33 14.74 -0.31
CA ARG A 24 0.10 15.08 1.10
C ARG A 24 -0.94 16.21 1.19
N VAL A 25 -2.03 15.94 1.89
CA VAL A 25 -3.01 16.95 2.29
C VAL A 25 -2.76 17.31 3.75
N PRO A 26 -2.36 18.55 4.10
CA PRO A 26 -2.10 18.92 5.49
C PRO A 26 -3.39 18.91 6.34
N ALA A 27 -3.24 18.71 7.65
CA ALA A 27 -4.39 18.69 8.55
C ALA A 27 -5.08 20.07 8.57
N GLY A 28 -6.41 20.08 8.53
CA GLY A 28 -7.21 21.31 8.49
C GLY A 28 -7.31 21.98 7.12
N ALA A 29 -6.70 21.43 6.06
CA ALA A 29 -6.87 21.95 4.72
C ALA A 29 -8.31 21.81 4.23
N LEU A 30 -8.88 22.90 3.70
CA LEU A 30 -10.12 22.83 2.95
C LEU A 30 -9.82 22.22 1.58
N ILE A 31 -10.47 21.11 1.26
CA ILE A 31 -10.27 20.40 0.00
C ILE A 31 -11.58 20.17 -0.75
N TYR A 32 -11.50 20.15 -2.06
CA TYR A 32 -12.54 19.58 -2.91
C TYR A 32 -11.93 18.88 -4.12
N LEU A 33 -12.58 17.78 -4.50
CA LEU A 33 -12.12 16.85 -5.52
C LEU A 33 -13.08 16.85 -6.70
N ILE A 34 -12.54 16.71 -7.90
CA ILE A 34 -13.34 16.67 -9.13
C ILE A 34 -12.91 15.45 -9.92
N ASN A 35 -13.86 14.54 -10.20
CA ASN A 35 -13.67 13.55 -11.26
C ASN A 35 -14.01 14.22 -12.60
N ARG A 36 -13.00 14.34 -13.47
CA ARG A 36 -13.16 15.00 -14.78
C ARG A 36 -13.50 14.02 -15.90
N ASP A 37 -13.52 12.72 -15.58
CA ASP A 37 -13.74 11.66 -16.54
C ASP A 37 -15.21 11.23 -16.58
N ASN A 38 -15.73 11.03 -17.80
CA ASN A 38 -17.13 10.65 -18.01
C ASN A 38 -17.37 9.15 -17.83
N ASN A 39 -16.32 8.34 -17.96
CA ASN A 39 -16.43 6.89 -18.10
C ASN A 39 -15.61 6.14 -17.05
N GLN A 40 -14.65 6.80 -16.39
CA GLN A 40 -13.78 6.20 -15.40
C GLN A 40 -14.06 6.74 -14.01
N LYS A 41 -14.13 5.81 -13.04
CA LYS A 41 -14.21 6.17 -11.63
C LYS A 41 -12.87 6.75 -11.16
N PHE A 42 -12.93 7.82 -10.38
CA PHE A 42 -11.77 8.33 -9.65
C PHE A 42 -11.67 7.62 -8.30
N GLN A 43 -10.59 6.87 -8.07
CA GLN A 43 -10.37 6.07 -6.87
C GLN A 43 -9.15 6.58 -6.12
N ILE A 44 -9.30 6.79 -4.81
CA ILE A 44 -8.25 7.28 -3.92
C ILE A 44 -8.14 6.30 -2.76
N VAL A 45 -6.90 5.97 -2.36
CA VAL A 45 -6.62 5.30 -1.09
C VAL A 45 -5.93 6.30 -0.19
N SER A 46 -6.48 6.54 1.00
CA SER A 46 -6.00 7.57 1.91
C SER A 46 -5.50 6.96 3.23
N LEU A 47 -4.37 7.45 3.72
CA LEU A 47 -3.90 7.22 5.08
C LEU A 47 -4.17 8.48 5.91
N TYR A 48 -4.94 8.35 6.99
CA TYR A 48 -5.20 9.43 7.94
C TYR A 48 -4.32 9.25 9.18
N LYS A 49 -3.61 10.31 9.58
CA LYS A 49 -2.92 10.43 10.87
C LYS A 49 -3.66 11.51 11.68
N PRO A 50 -4.63 11.13 12.54
CA PRO A 50 -5.36 12.09 13.36
C PRO A 50 -4.41 12.92 14.22
N VAL A 51 -4.71 14.21 14.39
CA VAL A 51 -3.93 15.16 15.19
C VAL A 51 -4.56 15.46 16.56
N SER A 52 -5.85 15.13 16.71
CA SER A 52 -6.65 15.34 17.92
C SER A 52 -6.64 14.11 18.85
N THR A 53 -7.19 14.30 20.07
CA THR A 53 -7.34 13.39 21.23
C THR A 53 -7.09 11.87 21.05
N PRO A 54 -6.68 11.16 22.12
CA PRO A 54 -6.25 9.74 22.10
C PRO A 54 -7.26 8.71 21.56
N SER A 55 -8.50 9.09 21.23
CA SER A 55 -9.51 8.22 20.62
C SER A 55 -9.30 7.94 19.12
N ASN A 56 -8.26 8.49 18.49
CA ASN A 56 -7.83 8.16 17.11
C ASN A 56 -8.90 8.36 16.01
N ASN A 57 -9.91 9.20 16.24
CA ASN A 57 -11.01 9.40 15.29
C ASN A 57 -10.74 10.64 14.43
N PHE A 58 -10.58 10.42 13.12
CA PHE A 58 -10.66 11.49 12.12
C PHE A 58 -12.12 11.95 11.95
N ARG A 59 -12.33 13.25 11.72
CA ARG A 59 -13.65 13.85 11.46
C ARG A 59 -13.52 14.82 10.29
N GLU A 60 -14.54 14.84 9.45
CA GLU A 60 -14.69 15.79 8.35
C GLU A 60 -15.53 16.97 8.85
N PHE A 61 -15.12 18.18 8.48
CA PHE A 61 -15.81 19.42 8.83
C PHE A 61 -16.27 20.09 7.54
N TYR A 62 -17.57 20.08 7.27
CA TYR A 62 -18.15 20.65 6.06
C TYR A 62 -18.45 22.13 6.29
N GLY A 63 -17.65 23.01 5.70
CA GLY A 63 -17.95 24.46 5.67
C GLY A 63 -18.91 24.79 4.52
N ALA A 64 -18.52 24.42 3.30
CA ALA A 64 -19.41 24.43 2.15
C ALA A 64 -20.35 23.21 2.24
N GLY A 65 -21.65 23.48 2.34
CA GLY A 65 -22.67 22.48 2.61
C GLY A 65 -24.02 23.14 2.74
N GLY A 66 -24.96 22.41 3.34
CA GLY A 66 -26.32 22.88 3.53
C GLY A 66 -26.95 22.16 4.69
N GLU A 67 -28.11 21.55 4.43
CA GLU A 67 -28.68 20.54 5.32
C GLU A 67 -28.03 19.16 5.11
N ASN A 68 -27.53 18.86 3.91
CA ASN A 68 -26.87 17.59 3.61
C ASN A 68 -25.75 17.73 2.56
N PRO A 69 -24.46 17.63 2.94
CA PRO A 69 -23.99 17.49 4.33
C PRO A 69 -24.29 18.73 5.15
N GLU A 70 -24.52 18.54 6.46
CA GLU A 70 -24.75 19.65 7.38
C GLU A 70 -23.51 20.56 7.42
N SER A 71 -23.70 21.85 7.12
CA SER A 71 -22.64 22.84 7.29
C SER A 71 -22.40 23.12 8.77
N PHE A 72 -21.14 23.16 9.21
CA PHE A 72 -20.83 23.55 10.59
C PHE A 72 -21.27 24.99 10.92
N TYR A 73 -21.53 25.83 9.91
CA TYR A 73 -22.08 27.17 10.13
C TYR A 73 -23.46 27.12 10.80
N ASN A 74 -24.24 26.05 10.58
CA ASN A 74 -25.55 25.86 11.20
C ASN A 74 -25.50 25.66 12.72
N THR A 75 -24.31 25.55 13.31
CA THR A 75 -24.12 25.38 14.77
C THR A 75 -23.89 26.68 15.52
N PHE A 76 -23.49 27.76 14.84
CA PHE A 76 -23.33 29.07 15.46
C PHE A 76 -24.68 29.76 15.64
N SER A 77 -24.81 30.63 16.64
CA SER A 77 -26.03 31.42 16.82
C SER A 77 -26.20 32.42 15.69
N ASP A 78 -27.46 32.73 15.37
CA ASP A 78 -27.81 33.72 14.36
C ASP A 78 -27.08 35.05 14.61
N GLU A 79 -27.10 35.55 15.86
CA GLU A 79 -26.38 36.78 16.26
C GLU A 79 -24.88 36.77 15.91
N ILE A 80 -24.22 35.61 16.02
CA ILE A 80 -22.79 35.47 15.67
C ILE A 80 -22.62 35.49 14.16
N LEU A 81 -23.47 34.77 13.42
CA LEU A 81 -23.37 34.71 11.96
C LEU A 81 -23.70 36.05 11.32
N GLU A 82 -24.76 36.72 11.77
CA GLU A 82 -25.15 38.04 11.28
C GLU A 82 -24.02 39.06 11.51
N ALA A 83 -23.43 39.07 12.70
CA ALA A 83 -22.30 39.95 13.01
C ALA A 83 -21.01 39.57 12.24
N ALA A 84 -20.76 38.28 12.00
CA ALA A 84 -19.56 37.81 11.32
C ALA A 84 -19.59 38.04 9.80
N PHE A 85 -20.77 37.93 9.19
CA PHE A 85 -20.97 38.11 7.75
C PHE A 85 -21.51 39.50 7.38
N ASP A 86 -21.93 40.32 8.35
CA ASP A 86 -22.59 41.60 8.12
C ASP A 86 -23.80 41.45 7.17
N THR A 87 -24.65 40.46 7.48
CA THR A 87 -25.74 39.99 6.62
C THR A 87 -26.89 39.49 7.49
N ASP A 88 -28.15 39.67 7.06
CA ASP A 88 -29.30 39.18 7.83
C ASP A 88 -29.43 37.65 7.80
N LYS A 89 -30.16 37.13 8.78
CA LYS A 89 -30.43 35.70 8.93
C LYS A 89 -31.08 35.09 7.69
N GLU A 90 -32.05 35.74 7.06
CA GLU A 90 -32.78 35.17 5.93
C GLU A 90 -31.85 34.88 4.74
N GLU A 91 -30.92 35.80 4.44
CA GLU A 91 -29.90 35.62 3.42
C GLU A 91 -28.90 34.52 3.81
N LEU A 92 -28.48 34.45 5.07
CA LEU A 92 -27.55 33.41 5.56
C LEU A 92 -28.17 32.01 5.55
N ASP A 93 -29.44 31.89 5.93
CA ASP A 93 -30.22 30.64 5.83
C ASP A 93 -30.33 30.20 4.36
N SER A 94 -30.50 31.16 3.43
CA SER A 94 -30.49 30.87 2.01
C SER A 94 -29.14 30.34 1.52
N LEU A 95 -28.03 30.76 2.12
CA LEU A 95 -26.69 30.31 1.74
C LEU A 95 -26.35 28.93 2.34
N PHE A 96 -26.56 28.75 3.64
CA PHE A 96 -26.06 27.59 4.40
C PHE A 96 -27.08 26.47 4.61
N ARG A 97 -28.31 26.59 4.09
CA ARG A 97 -29.34 25.52 4.19
C ARG A 97 -29.83 24.97 2.84
N GLN A 98 -29.47 25.60 1.72
CA GLN A 98 -29.97 25.20 0.40
C GLN A 98 -29.42 23.85 -0.11
N GLN A 99 -28.17 23.51 0.20
CA GLN A 99 -27.55 22.29 -0.32
C GLN A 99 -28.09 21.03 0.38
N ARG A 100 -28.62 20.09 -0.41
CA ARG A 100 -29.21 18.83 0.10
C ARG A 100 -28.76 17.58 -0.65
N SER A 101 -27.95 17.72 -1.70
CA SER A 101 -27.57 16.66 -2.63
C SER A 101 -26.48 15.72 -2.09
N GLY A 102 -26.01 15.92 -0.86
CA GLY A 102 -24.96 15.13 -0.24
C GLY A 102 -23.54 15.58 -0.61
N GLU A 103 -22.55 14.84 -0.13
CA GLU A 103 -21.13 15.22 -0.19
C GLU A 103 -20.52 15.13 -1.60
N ILE A 104 -21.07 14.25 -2.44
CA ILE A 104 -20.62 14.03 -3.81
C ILE A 104 -21.76 14.40 -4.75
N VAL A 105 -21.60 15.50 -5.47
CA VAL A 105 -22.61 16.03 -6.39
C VAL A 105 -22.19 15.87 -7.84
N GLN A 106 -23.18 15.80 -8.75
CA GLN A 106 -22.94 15.80 -10.17
C GLN A 106 -22.59 17.22 -10.65
N VAL A 107 -21.58 17.33 -11.51
CA VAL A 107 -21.12 18.60 -12.10
C VAL A 107 -21.24 18.56 -13.62
N SER A 108 -21.55 19.70 -14.24
CA SER A 108 -21.64 19.84 -15.69
C SER A 108 -20.26 19.90 -16.36
N GLN A 109 -20.20 19.69 -17.68
CA GLN A 109 -18.95 19.82 -18.43
C GLN A 109 -18.41 21.26 -18.43
N GLU A 110 -19.29 22.24 -18.44
CA GLU A 110 -18.95 23.67 -18.36
C GLU A 110 -18.35 23.99 -17.00
N GLN A 111 -18.93 23.45 -15.92
CA GLN A 111 -18.40 23.59 -14.57
C GLN A 111 -17.03 22.90 -14.43
N ILE A 112 -16.87 21.68 -14.96
CA ILE A 112 -15.55 20.99 -14.97
C ILE A 112 -14.52 21.84 -15.71
N LYS A 113 -14.86 22.38 -16.90
CA LYS A 113 -13.96 23.26 -17.67
C LYS A 113 -13.59 24.51 -16.88
N ALA A 114 -14.56 25.16 -16.23
CA ALA A 114 -14.32 26.36 -15.42
C ALA A 114 -13.40 26.07 -14.23
N LEU A 115 -13.67 24.99 -13.48
CA LEU A 115 -12.89 24.58 -12.31
C LEU A 115 -11.48 24.08 -12.67
N SER A 116 -11.25 23.72 -13.93
CA SER A 116 -9.96 23.23 -14.41
C SER A 116 -9.04 24.33 -14.97
N ARG A 117 -9.49 25.58 -15.09
CA ARG A 117 -8.74 26.66 -15.77
C ARG A 117 -7.38 26.95 -15.12
N ASP A 118 -7.31 26.88 -13.79
CA ASP A 118 -6.11 27.21 -13.01
C ASP A 118 -5.28 25.96 -12.64
N ALA A 119 -5.64 24.79 -13.18
CA ALA A 119 -5.01 23.54 -12.79
C ALA A 119 -3.57 23.46 -13.28
N SER A 120 -2.62 23.47 -12.34
CA SER A 120 -1.21 23.23 -12.66
C SER A 120 -1.02 21.76 -13.02
N SER A 121 -0.19 21.47 -14.03
CA SER A 121 0.21 20.09 -14.33
C SER A 121 1.19 19.58 -13.26
N SER A 122 1.18 18.28 -13.02
CA SER A 122 2.19 17.59 -12.20
C SER A 122 3.61 17.70 -12.80
N GLN A 123 3.74 18.13 -14.06
CA GLN A 123 4.97 18.07 -14.85
C GLN A 123 5.68 19.42 -15.08
N GLN A 124 5.13 20.56 -14.64
CA GLN A 124 5.78 21.85 -14.90
C GLN A 124 6.69 22.31 -13.74
N GLY A 125 8.00 22.29 -14.03
CA GLY A 125 9.04 22.92 -13.24
C GLY A 125 8.77 24.41 -13.03
N SER A 126 8.28 24.76 -11.85
CA SER A 126 8.09 26.14 -11.36
C SER A 126 8.25 26.12 -9.82
N PRO A 127 8.54 27.25 -9.16
CA PRO A 127 9.27 27.30 -7.89
C PRO A 127 8.61 26.50 -6.75
N LYS A 128 9.44 26.03 -5.81
CA LYS A 128 9.04 25.26 -4.60
C LYS A 128 8.09 26.02 -3.66
N TRP A 129 7.87 27.31 -3.92
CA TRP A 129 6.99 28.21 -3.19
C TRP A 129 5.87 28.71 -4.09
N SER A 130 4.68 28.89 -3.52
CA SER A 130 3.59 29.58 -4.22
C SER A 130 3.97 31.04 -4.49
N LYS A 131 3.17 31.75 -5.31
CA LYS A 131 3.34 33.18 -5.56
C LYS A 131 3.34 34.03 -4.26
N HIS A 132 2.88 33.47 -3.15
CA HIS A 132 2.78 34.10 -1.85
C HIS A 132 3.76 33.54 -0.80
N GLY A 133 4.72 32.67 -1.19
CA GLY A 133 5.71 32.12 -0.26
C GLY A 133 5.22 30.92 0.56
N SER A 134 4.03 30.38 0.28
CA SER A 134 3.49 29.20 0.96
C SER A 134 4.13 27.91 0.45
N GLN A 135 4.16 26.87 1.30
CA GLN A 135 4.66 25.54 0.93
C GLN A 135 3.78 24.94 -0.18
N SER A 136 4.41 24.47 -1.26
CA SER A 136 3.70 23.79 -2.34
C SER A 136 3.47 22.32 -2.00
N TRP A 137 2.20 21.90 -1.96
CA TRP A 137 1.79 20.51 -1.70
C TRP A 137 1.63 19.71 -3.00
N ARG A 138 2.58 19.86 -3.93
CA ARG A 138 2.51 19.19 -5.24
C ARG A 138 2.48 17.66 -5.10
N PRO A 139 1.70 16.96 -5.94
CA PRO A 139 1.74 15.50 -6.00
C PRO A 139 3.07 15.02 -6.61
N VAL A 140 3.44 13.79 -6.27
CA VAL A 140 4.49 13.04 -6.96
C VAL A 140 3.88 11.79 -7.58
N ASN A 141 4.15 11.52 -8.85
CA ASN A 141 3.69 10.30 -9.49
C ASN A 141 4.68 9.16 -9.20
N LEU A 142 4.20 8.11 -8.54
CA LEU A 142 5.02 6.96 -8.18
C LEU A 142 5.37 6.08 -9.41
N LEU A 143 4.57 6.13 -10.47
CA LEU A 143 4.75 5.33 -11.70
C LEU A 143 5.64 6.02 -12.73
N ASP A 144 5.81 7.34 -12.63
CA ASP A 144 6.77 8.10 -13.46
C ASP A 144 8.22 7.91 -12.97
N GLN A 145 8.41 7.41 -11.75
CA GLN A 145 9.71 7.10 -11.19
C GLN A 145 10.23 5.75 -11.70
N ARG A 146 11.55 5.59 -11.67
CA ARG A 146 12.15 4.28 -11.95
C ARG A 146 11.73 3.29 -10.86
N ALA A 147 11.19 2.15 -11.27
CA ALA A 147 10.89 1.05 -10.37
C ALA A 147 12.13 0.69 -9.52
N THR A 148 11.96 0.66 -8.20
CA THR A 148 12.98 0.22 -7.24
C THR A 148 13.37 -1.24 -7.49
N HIS A 149 12.44 -2.04 -8.02
CA HIS A 149 12.74 -3.35 -8.59
C HIS A 149 11.80 -3.68 -9.75
N SER A 150 12.31 -4.32 -10.80
CA SER A 150 11.52 -4.80 -11.93
C SER A 150 12.14 -6.05 -12.53
N ASN A 151 11.32 -7.06 -12.79
CA ASN A 151 11.68 -8.26 -13.54
C ASN A 151 10.42 -8.83 -14.25
N GLU A 152 10.54 -9.97 -14.94
CA GLU A 152 9.40 -10.59 -15.67
C GLU A 152 8.19 -10.97 -14.78
N TYR A 153 8.39 -11.08 -13.47
CA TYR A 153 7.37 -11.49 -12.48
C TYR A 153 6.71 -10.31 -11.75
N GLY A 154 7.20 -9.09 -11.94
CA GLY A 154 6.54 -7.91 -11.40
C GLY A 154 7.42 -6.68 -11.27
N GLU A 155 6.78 -5.61 -10.79
CA GLU A 155 7.38 -4.29 -10.60
C GLU A 155 7.03 -3.73 -9.23
N LEU A 156 8.00 -3.04 -8.64
CA LEU A 156 7.92 -2.39 -7.35
C LEU A 156 8.36 -0.93 -7.48
N TYR A 157 7.51 -0.03 -7.03
CA TYR A 157 7.76 1.40 -6.95
C TYR A 157 7.65 1.81 -5.48
N ASP A 158 8.63 2.54 -4.96
CA ASP A 158 8.65 3.08 -3.61
C ASP A 158 8.81 4.61 -3.69
N VAL A 159 8.01 5.36 -2.93
CA VAL A 159 8.16 6.80 -2.68
C VAL A 159 8.43 6.96 -1.18
N THR A 160 9.64 7.37 -0.83
CA THR A 160 10.07 7.55 0.56
C THR A 160 10.18 9.04 0.90
N PRO A 161 10.38 9.39 2.18
CA PRO A 161 10.66 10.77 2.56
C PRO A 161 11.84 11.43 1.84
N ASN A 162 12.80 10.64 1.31
CA ASN A 162 13.92 11.17 0.54
C ASN A 162 13.48 11.69 -0.84
N GLU A 163 12.62 10.95 -1.54
CA GLU A 163 12.09 11.36 -2.84
C GLU A 163 10.95 12.37 -2.72
N TYR A 164 10.17 12.27 -1.64
CA TYR A 164 9.03 13.14 -1.36
C TYR A 164 9.04 13.64 0.09
N PRO A 165 9.77 14.74 0.37
CA PRO A 165 9.96 15.27 1.74
C PRO A 165 8.67 15.63 2.49
N GLN A 166 7.55 15.78 1.79
CA GLN A 166 6.22 16.00 2.40
C GLN A 166 5.72 14.79 3.22
N LEU A 167 6.42 13.65 3.17
CA LEU A 167 6.15 12.48 4.01
C LEU A 167 7.07 12.37 5.24
N GLN A 168 8.07 13.25 5.37
CA GLN A 168 9.10 13.15 6.40
C GLN A 168 8.54 13.34 7.82
N ASP A 169 7.67 14.33 8.02
CA ASP A 169 7.00 14.60 9.31
C ASP A 169 6.03 13.48 9.71
N LEU A 170 5.48 12.79 8.71
CA LEU A 170 4.59 11.66 8.93
C LEU A 170 5.34 10.38 9.32
N ASP A 171 6.62 10.27 8.98
CA ASP A 171 7.42 9.05 8.99
C ASP A 171 6.72 7.91 8.21
N VAL A 172 6.35 8.24 6.96
CA VAL A 172 5.60 7.36 6.05
C VAL A 172 6.32 7.19 4.71
N ALA A 173 6.21 6.01 4.12
CA ALA A 173 6.51 5.76 2.71
C ALA A 173 5.32 5.11 2.02
N VAL A 174 5.19 5.33 0.71
CA VAL A 174 4.16 4.69 -0.12
C VAL A 174 4.84 3.75 -1.09
N SER A 175 4.31 2.53 -1.24
CA SER A 175 4.82 1.60 -2.22
C SER A 175 3.71 0.99 -3.05
N TYR A 176 3.96 0.80 -4.34
CA TYR A 176 3.05 0.14 -5.25
C TYR A 176 3.73 -1.10 -5.81
N HIS A 177 3.02 -2.22 -5.78
CA HIS A 177 3.49 -3.47 -6.37
C HIS A 177 2.53 -3.88 -7.49
N ASN A 178 3.08 -4.21 -8.65
CA ASN A 178 2.41 -4.88 -9.75
C ASN A 178 2.96 -6.30 -9.85
N ILE A 179 2.26 -7.28 -9.29
CA ILE A 179 2.66 -8.69 -9.30
C ILE A 179 2.05 -9.33 -10.54
N SER A 180 2.87 -9.87 -11.44
CA SER A 180 2.41 -10.54 -12.66
C SER A 180 1.51 -11.74 -12.33
N LYS A 181 0.58 -12.07 -13.22
CA LYS A 181 -0.27 -13.26 -13.07
C LYS A 181 0.58 -14.53 -12.83
N GLY A 182 0.17 -15.33 -11.84
CA GLY A 182 0.87 -16.55 -11.42
C GLY A 182 2.24 -16.32 -10.78
N ALA A 183 2.63 -15.07 -10.50
CA ALA A 183 3.86 -14.73 -9.79
C ALA A 183 3.62 -14.54 -8.28
N MET A 184 4.72 -14.39 -7.54
CA MET A 184 4.69 -14.08 -6.12
C MET A 184 5.78 -13.07 -5.74
N VAL A 185 5.56 -12.33 -4.66
CA VAL A 185 6.64 -11.64 -3.94
C VAL A 185 7.37 -12.67 -3.09
N ALA A 186 8.70 -12.73 -3.19
CA ALA A 186 9.55 -13.56 -2.34
C ALA A 186 9.24 -13.30 -0.86
N PRO A 187 9.23 -14.33 0.00
CA PRO A 187 9.07 -14.13 1.44
C PRO A 187 10.04 -13.07 1.96
N PHE A 188 9.51 -12.06 2.65
CA PHE A 188 10.27 -10.93 3.17
C PHE A 188 9.66 -10.40 4.46
N TYR A 189 10.41 -9.59 5.21
CA TYR A 189 9.88 -8.79 6.30
C TYR A 189 10.46 -7.37 6.25
N ASN A 190 9.79 -6.42 6.90
CA ASN A 190 10.30 -5.07 7.12
C ASN A 190 10.96 -5.00 8.50
N SER A 191 12.15 -4.39 8.62
CA SER A 191 12.86 -4.31 9.91
C SER A 191 12.16 -3.47 10.96
N ARG A 192 11.48 -2.38 10.54
CA ARG A 192 10.89 -1.37 11.45
C ARG A 192 9.48 -0.96 11.05
N ALA A 193 9.20 -0.93 9.76
CA ALA A 193 7.95 -0.39 9.26
C ALA A 193 6.80 -1.41 9.35
N THR A 194 5.64 -0.92 9.78
CA THR A 194 4.37 -1.63 9.64
C THR A 194 3.72 -1.22 8.33
N SER A 195 3.31 -2.20 7.53
CA SER A 195 2.66 -1.95 6.23
C SER A 195 1.14 -2.07 6.36
N LEU A 196 0.41 -1.03 5.96
CA LEU A 196 -1.03 -1.06 5.69
C LEU A 196 -1.22 -1.24 4.19
N ILE A 197 -1.70 -2.42 3.78
CA ILE A 197 -1.74 -2.82 2.38
C ILE A 197 -3.20 -2.85 1.91
N VAL A 198 -3.46 -2.25 0.74
CA VAL A 198 -4.77 -2.25 0.08
C VAL A 198 -4.63 -2.81 -1.34
N VAL A 199 -5.49 -3.75 -1.67
CA VAL A 199 -5.58 -4.29 -3.04
C VAL A 199 -6.36 -3.32 -3.92
N VAL A 200 -5.74 -2.84 -4.99
CA VAL A 200 -6.36 -1.89 -5.93
C VAL A 200 -6.85 -2.56 -7.21
N ASN A 201 -6.22 -3.67 -7.61
CA ASN A 201 -6.65 -4.45 -8.78
C ASN A 201 -6.20 -5.92 -8.66
N GLY A 202 -6.91 -6.81 -9.34
CA GLY A 202 -6.64 -8.24 -9.35
C GLY A 202 -7.46 -9.00 -8.31
N ASN A 203 -8.07 -10.10 -8.73
CA ASN A 203 -8.86 -10.99 -7.88
C ASN A 203 -8.12 -12.31 -7.62
N ASN A 204 -8.58 -13.00 -6.57
CA ASN A 204 -8.14 -14.34 -6.19
C ASN A 204 -6.62 -14.44 -5.91
N GLY A 205 -5.99 -13.32 -5.56
CA GLY A 205 -4.66 -13.36 -4.96
C GLY A 205 -4.73 -13.96 -3.56
N ARG A 206 -3.58 -14.17 -2.93
CA ARG A 206 -3.51 -14.54 -1.52
C ARG A 206 -2.23 -14.03 -0.88
N PHE A 207 -2.23 -13.91 0.43
CA PHE A 207 -1.00 -13.74 1.19
C PHE A 207 -0.88 -14.82 2.26
N GLU A 208 0.36 -15.07 2.67
CA GLU A 208 0.69 -15.87 3.84
C GLU A 208 1.70 -15.10 4.68
N MET A 209 1.48 -15.09 5.99
CA MET A 209 2.31 -14.38 6.97
C MET A 209 2.56 -15.27 8.19
N ALA A 210 3.79 -15.25 8.70
CA ALA A 210 4.15 -15.90 9.95
C ALA A 210 3.99 -14.91 11.11
N CYS A 211 3.20 -15.28 12.14
CA CYS A 211 2.94 -14.44 13.30
C CYS A 211 3.27 -15.18 14.61
N PRO A 212 4.23 -14.69 15.41
CA PRO A 212 4.55 -15.30 16.70
C PRO A 212 3.57 -14.89 17.83
N HIS A 213 2.75 -13.86 17.63
CA HIS A 213 1.91 -13.31 18.70
C HIS A 213 0.61 -14.10 18.92
N LEU A 214 0.09 -14.73 17.87
CA LEU A 214 -1.19 -15.45 17.91
C LEU A 214 -1.10 -16.84 18.57
N SER A 215 0.11 -17.39 18.69
CA SER A 215 0.34 -18.65 19.41
C SER A 215 0.07 -18.53 20.92
N SER A 216 0.32 -17.35 21.49
CA SER A 216 0.11 -17.05 22.91
C SER A 216 -1.35 -16.80 23.31
N SER A 217 -2.25 -16.55 22.34
CA SER A 217 -3.66 -16.24 22.61
C SER A 217 -4.58 -17.46 22.51
N GLN A 218 -4.15 -18.55 21.86
CA GLN A 218 -4.86 -19.84 21.92
C GLN A 218 -4.65 -20.57 23.27
N SER A 219 -3.51 -20.38 23.93
CA SER A 219 -3.23 -20.97 25.26
C SER A 219 -3.97 -20.27 26.42
N GLN A 220 -4.71 -19.19 26.19
CA GLN A 220 -5.52 -18.55 27.24
C GLN A 220 -6.92 -19.18 27.41
N ARG A 221 -7.34 -20.08 26.52
CA ARG A 221 -8.65 -20.77 26.64
C ARG A 221 -8.58 -22.15 27.29
N GLU A 222 -7.40 -22.69 27.55
CA GLU A 222 -7.22 -23.97 28.24
C GLU A 222 -6.30 -23.81 29.45
N GLY A 223 -6.85 -24.04 30.66
CA GLY A 223 -6.09 -24.45 31.83
C GLY A 223 -5.21 -23.39 32.51
N ARG A 224 -5.67 -22.91 33.67
CA ARG A 224 -4.91 -22.03 34.57
C ARG A 224 -3.76 -22.74 35.31
N GLU A 225 -3.52 -24.02 35.06
CA GLU A 225 -2.60 -24.88 35.83
C GLU A 225 -1.22 -25.10 35.17
N THR A 226 -1.03 -24.79 33.89
CA THR A 226 0.25 -25.04 33.18
C THR A 226 1.27 -23.90 33.28
N ARG A 227 0.93 -22.79 33.94
CA ARG A 227 1.77 -21.57 33.98
C ARG A 227 3.07 -21.69 34.79
N GLU A 228 3.16 -22.62 35.74
CA GLU A 228 4.35 -22.74 36.60
C GLU A 228 5.44 -23.67 36.05
N GLN A 229 5.14 -24.50 35.04
CA GLN A 229 6.14 -25.40 34.44
C GLN A 229 6.77 -24.85 33.15
N GLU A 230 6.03 -24.08 32.33
CA GLU A 230 6.58 -23.48 31.11
C GLU A 230 7.52 -22.28 31.36
N GLN A 231 7.44 -21.64 32.54
CA GLN A 231 8.37 -20.55 32.89
C GLN A 231 9.77 -21.02 33.27
N LYS A 232 9.99 -22.33 33.48
CA LYS A 232 11.31 -22.90 33.86
C LYS A 232 12.12 -23.47 32.68
N GLN A 233 11.54 -23.54 31.48
CA GLN A 233 12.25 -23.86 30.24
C GLN A 233 11.85 -22.80 29.22
N GLY A 234 12.74 -21.86 28.90
CA GLY A 234 12.45 -20.69 28.06
C GLY A 234 11.53 -21.03 26.88
N GLY A 235 10.31 -20.52 26.91
CA GLY A 235 9.20 -20.97 26.07
C GLY A 235 9.57 -20.99 24.58
N SER A 236 9.30 -22.12 23.92
CA SER A 236 9.55 -22.28 22.49
C SER A 236 8.70 -21.30 21.68
N VAL A 237 9.32 -20.48 20.84
CA VAL A 237 8.60 -19.57 19.93
C VAL A 237 7.84 -20.41 18.89
N HIS A 238 6.51 -20.28 18.86
CA HIS A 238 5.66 -20.87 17.81
C HIS A 238 5.12 -19.78 16.87
N TYR A 239 5.26 -20.01 15.56
CA TYR A 239 4.74 -19.13 14.52
C TYR A 239 3.42 -19.67 13.96
N GLN A 240 2.36 -18.90 14.06
CA GLN A 240 1.09 -19.22 13.43
C GLN A 240 1.00 -18.66 12.01
N LYS A 241 0.48 -19.46 11.08
CA LYS A 241 0.18 -19.00 9.72
C LYS A 241 -1.09 -18.15 9.71
N VAL A 242 -0.94 -16.90 9.26
CA VAL A 242 -2.05 -16.01 8.92
C VAL A 242 -2.15 -15.96 7.40
N SER A 243 -3.34 -16.18 6.85
CA SER A 243 -3.56 -16.17 5.41
C SER A 243 -4.96 -15.73 5.05
N ALA A 244 -5.11 -15.00 3.95
CA ALA A 244 -6.42 -14.67 3.39
C ALA A 244 -6.37 -14.55 1.87
N ARG A 245 -7.55 -14.59 1.24
CA ARG A 245 -7.72 -14.28 -0.19
C ARG A 245 -7.75 -12.76 -0.38
N LEU A 246 -7.23 -12.33 -1.53
CA LEU A 246 -7.08 -10.93 -1.91
C LEU A 246 -7.94 -10.62 -3.14
N SER A 247 -8.76 -9.60 -3.00
CA SER A 247 -9.58 -8.99 -4.06
C SER A 247 -9.59 -7.46 -3.86
N PRO A 248 -9.96 -6.66 -4.87
CA PRO A 248 -9.99 -5.20 -4.77
C PRO A 248 -10.73 -4.74 -3.51
N ARG A 249 -10.18 -3.74 -2.84
CA ARG A 249 -10.62 -3.19 -1.54
C ARG A 249 -10.33 -4.06 -0.31
N THR A 250 -9.74 -5.24 -0.47
CA THR A 250 -9.18 -5.96 0.68
C THR A 250 -8.04 -5.15 1.27
N ALA A 251 -8.11 -4.88 2.58
CA ALA A 251 -7.06 -4.25 3.34
C ALA A 251 -6.51 -5.22 4.40
N PHE A 252 -5.19 -5.23 4.60
CA PHE A 252 -4.55 -6.04 5.63
C PHE A 252 -3.27 -5.37 6.14
N ILE A 253 -2.85 -5.75 7.34
CA ILE A 253 -1.69 -5.18 8.02
C ILE A 253 -0.60 -6.23 8.11
N VAL A 254 0.62 -5.84 7.76
CA VAL A 254 1.83 -6.62 7.99
C VAL A 254 2.68 -5.85 9.00
N PRO A 255 2.69 -6.26 10.28
CA PRO A 255 3.51 -5.61 11.29
C PRO A 255 5.01 -5.78 10.99
N ALA A 256 5.82 -4.88 11.54
CA ALA A 256 7.27 -5.00 11.47
C ALA A 256 7.76 -6.38 11.97
N GLY A 257 8.80 -6.90 11.34
CA GLY A 257 9.40 -8.19 11.68
C GLY A 257 8.60 -9.44 11.26
N HIS A 258 7.38 -9.31 10.73
CA HIS A 258 6.57 -10.47 10.33
C HIS A 258 6.89 -10.89 8.89
N PRO A 259 7.41 -12.11 8.66
CA PRO A 259 7.63 -12.63 7.32
C PRO A 259 6.31 -12.78 6.57
N VAL A 260 6.22 -12.20 5.38
CA VAL A 260 5.05 -12.24 4.51
C VAL A 260 5.44 -12.59 3.08
N SER A 261 4.54 -13.28 2.38
CA SER A 261 4.60 -13.54 0.95
C SER A 261 3.24 -13.28 0.33
N ILE A 262 3.21 -12.71 -0.87
CA ILE A 262 1.97 -12.35 -1.59
C ILE A 262 1.99 -12.99 -2.97
N VAL A 263 0.90 -13.63 -3.37
CA VAL A 263 0.80 -14.42 -4.60
C VAL A 263 -0.36 -13.90 -5.45
N ALA A 264 -0.10 -13.62 -6.72
CA ALA A 264 -1.14 -13.29 -7.69
C ALA A 264 -1.83 -14.57 -8.19
N SER A 265 -3.09 -14.45 -8.64
CA SER A 265 -3.75 -15.57 -9.31
C SER A 265 -3.16 -15.82 -10.71
N ASP A 266 -3.38 -17.00 -11.27
CA ASP A 266 -2.85 -17.36 -12.59
C ASP A 266 -3.49 -16.56 -13.74
N ASN A 267 -4.63 -15.91 -13.48
CA ASN A 267 -5.45 -15.30 -14.51
C ASN A 267 -5.19 -13.80 -14.69
N GLN A 268 -4.70 -13.11 -13.66
CA GLN A 268 -4.54 -11.65 -13.70
C GLN A 268 -3.43 -11.16 -12.77
N ASN A 269 -2.86 -10.01 -13.10
CA ASN A 269 -1.93 -9.32 -12.23
C ASN A 269 -2.64 -8.87 -10.95
N LEU A 270 -1.90 -8.86 -9.85
CA LEU A 270 -2.34 -8.32 -8.58
C LEU A 270 -1.61 -7.00 -8.33
N LYS A 271 -2.37 -5.91 -8.21
CA LYS A 271 -1.85 -4.57 -7.93
C LYS A 271 -2.24 -4.17 -6.51
N ILE A 272 -1.24 -3.81 -5.72
CA ILE A 272 -1.43 -3.40 -4.32
C ILE A 272 -0.73 -2.06 -4.06
N VAL A 273 -1.32 -1.25 -3.19
CA VAL A 273 -0.69 -0.06 -2.61
C VAL A 273 -0.45 -0.36 -1.13
N ALA A 274 0.73 0.01 -0.62
CA ALA A 274 1.06 -0.12 0.78
C ALA A 274 1.54 1.21 1.34
N PHE A 275 0.91 1.65 2.43
CA PHE A 275 1.46 2.69 3.29
C PHE A 275 2.33 2.02 4.34
N LYS A 276 3.59 2.42 4.42
CA LYS A 276 4.51 1.97 5.46
C LYS A 276 4.60 3.09 6.49
N ILE A 277 4.31 2.79 7.74
CA ILE A 277 4.50 3.69 8.88
C ILE A 277 5.77 3.30 9.64
N ASN A 278 6.43 4.26 10.26
CA ASN A 278 7.72 4.08 10.96
C ASN A 278 8.84 3.67 10.00
N VAL A 279 9.04 4.46 8.94
CA VAL A 279 9.94 4.13 7.82
C VAL A 279 11.36 4.59 8.03
N GLU A 280 11.61 5.47 8.99
CA GLU A 280 12.95 5.88 9.36
C GLU A 280 13.83 4.66 9.65
N ASN A 281 14.92 4.54 8.88
CA ASN A 281 15.87 3.42 8.91
C ASN A 281 15.25 2.03 8.65
N ASN A 282 14.06 1.97 8.03
CA ASN A 282 13.44 0.70 7.67
C ASN A 282 14.15 0.04 6.48
N GLN A 283 14.33 -1.28 6.57
CA GLN A 283 14.88 -2.12 5.51
C GLN A 283 13.90 -3.24 5.17
N ARG A 284 13.74 -3.52 3.88
CA ARG A 284 12.97 -4.67 3.38
C ARG A 284 13.94 -5.84 3.19
N ILE A 285 13.82 -6.87 4.04
CA ILE A 285 14.73 -8.02 4.08
C ILE A 285 14.07 -9.24 3.45
N TYR A 286 14.69 -9.80 2.41
CA TYR A 286 14.19 -10.97 1.71
C TYR A 286 14.80 -12.26 2.28
N LEU A 287 13.97 -13.29 2.39
CA LEU A 287 14.30 -14.61 2.94
C LEU A 287 14.48 -15.68 1.85
N ALA A 288 14.24 -15.31 0.59
CA ALA A 288 14.42 -16.15 -0.58
C ALA A 288 14.80 -15.30 -1.80
N GLY A 289 15.24 -15.96 -2.88
CA GLY A 289 15.71 -15.29 -4.09
C GLY A 289 17.21 -15.01 -4.09
N GLN A 290 17.69 -14.29 -5.11
CA GLN A 290 19.11 -13.95 -5.21
C GLN A 290 19.59 -13.11 -4.03
N ASN A 291 18.75 -12.18 -3.56
CA ASN A 291 19.00 -11.24 -2.48
C ASN A 291 18.60 -11.78 -1.08
N ASN A 292 18.56 -13.10 -0.92
CA ASN A 292 18.23 -13.76 0.34
C ASN A 292 19.28 -13.47 1.44
N LEU A 293 18.82 -12.96 2.59
CA LEU A 293 19.65 -12.71 3.77
C LEU A 293 20.42 -13.96 4.25
N LEU A 294 19.82 -15.15 4.16
CA LEU A 294 20.44 -16.40 4.64
C LEU A 294 21.73 -16.76 3.89
N LYS A 295 21.95 -16.18 2.70
CA LYS A 295 23.20 -16.35 1.96
C LYS A 295 24.39 -15.68 2.64
N GLN A 296 24.14 -14.62 3.42
CA GLN A 296 25.16 -13.84 4.13
C GLN A 296 25.71 -14.55 5.37
N LEU A 297 25.06 -15.64 5.81
CA LEU A 297 25.58 -16.44 6.91
C LEU A 297 26.93 -17.06 6.53
N GLN A 298 27.86 -17.06 7.48
CA GLN A 298 29.11 -17.81 7.36
C GLN A 298 28.83 -19.30 7.14
N ARG A 299 29.78 -19.98 6.52
CA ARG A 299 29.63 -21.37 6.11
C ARG A 299 29.32 -22.29 7.29
N GLU A 300 30.07 -22.13 8.37
CA GLU A 300 29.95 -22.87 9.62
C GLU A 300 28.62 -22.55 10.31
N ALA A 301 28.18 -21.28 10.27
CA ALA A 301 26.88 -20.87 10.81
C ALA A 301 25.72 -21.52 10.05
N LYS A 302 25.81 -21.67 8.72
CA LYS A 302 24.82 -22.41 7.92
C LYS A 302 24.78 -23.89 8.33
N GLU A 303 25.94 -24.51 8.55
CA GLU A 303 26.02 -25.91 8.98
C GLU A 303 25.32 -26.14 10.30
N LEU A 304 25.60 -25.30 11.29
CA LEU A 304 24.99 -25.38 12.61
C LEU A 304 23.49 -25.04 12.58
N ALA A 305 23.10 -23.98 11.86
CA ALA A 305 21.71 -23.51 11.84
C ALA A 305 20.76 -24.47 11.13
N PHE A 306 21.21 -25.13 10.06
CA PHE A 306 20.38 -26.05 9.28
C PHE A 306 20.67 -27.53 9.56
N ASN A 307 21.67 -27.84 10.39
CA ASN A 307 22.15 -29.19 10.67
C ASN A 307 22.41 -29.99 9.38
N LYS A 308 23.08 -29.35 8.41
CA LYS A 308 23.34 -29.87 7.05
C LYS A 308 24.67 -29.37 6.54
N PRO A 309 25.41 -30.12 5.70
CA PRO A 309 26.64 -29.62 5.09
C PRO A 309 26.43 -28.28 4.38
N ALA A 310 27.31 -27.30 4.59
CA ALA A 310 27.08 -25.95 4.07
C ALA A 310 26.93 -25.94 2.55
N ARG A 311 27.69 -26.79 1.85
CA ARG A 311 27.61 -26.90 0.39
C ARG A 311 26.19 -27.27 -0.08
N GLU A 312 25.49 -28.13 0.65
CA GLU A 312 24.11 -28.50 0.35
C GLU A 312 23.17 -27.29 0.59
N VAL A 313 23.32 -26.64 1.74
CA VAL A 313 22.55 -25.43 2.08
C VAL A 313 22.76 -24.34 1.03
N GLU A 314 24.01 -24.04 0.68
CA GLU A 314 24.37 -23.03 -0.30
C GLU A 314 23.85 -23.37 -1.70
N THR A 315 23.88 -24.64 -2.08
CA THR A 315 23.28 -25.09 -3.35
C THR A 315 21.80 -24.76 -3.37
N ILE A 316 21.06 -25.10 -2.31
CA ILE A 316 19.61 -24.85 -2.20
C ILE A 316 19.31 -23.35 -2.22
N LEU A 317 19.98 -22.56 -1.38
CA LEU A 317 19.75 -21.11 -1.28
C LEU A 317 20.07 -20.38 -2.59
N ASN A 318 20.93 -20.94 -3.45
CA ASN A 318 21.31 -20.37 -4.75
C ASN A 318 20.50 -20.89 -5.96
N LYS A 319 19.55 -21.82 -5.78
CA LYS A 319 18.71 -22.33 -6.90
C LYS A 319 17.83 -21.25 -7.51
N GLN A 320 17.22 -20.38 -6.68
CA GLN A 320 16.35 -19.32 -7.17
C GLN A 320 17.19 -18.16 -7.74
N ARG A 321 17.07 -17.96 -9.06
CA ARG A 321 17.82 -16.94 -9.82
C ARG A 321 17.10 -15.60 -9.92
N GLN A 322 15.87 -15.48 -9.44
CA GLN A 322 15.15 -14.22 -9.42
C GLN A 322 15.23 -13.56 -8.03
N SER A 323 14.95 -12.26 -7.98
CA SER A 323 14.95 -11.46 -6.75
C SER A 323 13.60 -10.77 -6.61
N VAL A 324 13.14 -10.50 -5.39
CA VAL A 324 11.90 -9.76 -5.08
C VAL A 324 10.62 -10.39 -5.62
N PHE A 325 10.42 -10.45 -6.94
CA PHE A 325 9.32 -11.17 -7.56
C PHE A 325 9.83 -12.47 -8.16
N LEU A 326 9.13 -13.56 -7.88
CA LEU A 326 9.48 -14.93 -8.23
C LEU A 326 8.34 -15.59 -9.02
N PRO A 327 8.62 -16.67 -9.78
CA PRO A 327 7.56 -17.53 -10.29
C PRO A 327 6.75 -18.08 -9.11
N GLY A 328 5.43 -18.02 -9.22
CA GLY A 328 4.53 -18.51 -8.18
C GLY A 328 4.42 -20.04 -8.17
N PRO A 329 3.66 -20.59 -7.20
CA PRO A 329 3.61 -22.02 -6.94
C PRO A 329 3.19 -22.87 -8.16
N ASN A 330 2.21 -22.42 -8.93
CA ASN A 330 1.65 -23.19 -10.05
C ASN A 330 2.59 -23.21 -11.26
N GLN A 331 3.29 -22.10 -11.54
CA GLN A 331 4.27 -22.03 -12.63
C GLN A 331 5.49 -22.93 -12.35
N ARG A 332 5.87 -23.07 -11.09
CA ARG A 332 6.97 -23.98 -10.70
C ARG A 332 6.59 -25.44 -10.90
N GLN A 333 5.40 -25.84 -10.49
CA GLN A 333 4.91 -27.22 -10.69
C GLN A 333 4.87 -27.60 -12.18
N GLN A 334 4.45 -26.67 -13.04
CA GLN A 334 4.44 -26.90 -14.50
C GLN A 334 5.86 -27.04 -15.09
N ARG A 335 6.84 -26.28 -14.57
CA ARG A 335 8.25 -26.44 -14.98
C ARG A 335 8.81 -27.78 -14.54
N GLU A 336 8.56 -28.20 -13.31
CA GLU A 336 9.00 -29.50 -12.78
C GLU A 336 8.39 -30.66 -13.62
N GLN A 337 7.10 -30.61 -13.94
CA GLN A 337 6.44 -31.60 -14.81
C GLN A 337 6.98 -31.60 -16.26
N SER A 338 7.33 -30.43 -16.79
CA SER A 338 7.90 -30.30 -18.14
C SER A 338 9.35 -30.81 -18.22
N GLU A 339 10.13 -30.65 -17.16
CA GLU A 339 11.49 -31.17 -17.05
C GLU A 339 11.51 -32.69 -16.84
N GLU A 340 10.58 -33.24 -16.05
CA GLU A 340 10.36 -34.68 -15.91
C GLU A 340 9.89 -35.32 -17.23
N GLY A 341 8.97 -34.69 -17.96
CA GLY A 341 8.52 -35.15 -19.28
C GLY A 341 9.63 -35.14 -20.33
N ARG A 342 10.56 -34.19 -20.26
CA ARG A 342 11.76 -34.15 -21.11
C ARG A 342 12.77 -35.25 -20.77
N HIS A 343 12.96 -35.56 -19.48
CA HIS A 343 13.84 -36.67 -19.07
C HIS A 343 13.24 -38.05 -19.41
N GLY A 344 11.92 -38.23 -19.22
CA GLY A 344 11.21 -39.44 -19.63
C GLY A 344 11.21 -39.64 -21.15
N GLY A 345 11.03 -38.56 -21.93
CA GLY A 345 11.10 -38.61 -23.39
C GLY A 345 12.51 -38.92 -23.93
N MET A 346 13.57 -38.47 -23.24
CA MET A 346 14.95 -38.79 -23.60
C MET A 346 15.28 -40.26 -23.27
N LEU A 347 14.82 -40.80 -22.13
CA LEU A 347 14.96 -42.23 -21.80
C LEU A 347 14.26 -43.16 -22.81
N ILE A 348 13.05 -42.81 -23.26
CA ILE A 348 12.31 -43.59 -24.26
C ILE A 348 13.03 -43.55 -25.62
N LYS A 349 13.57 -42.39 -26.03
CA LYS A 349 14.38 -42.28 -27.26
C LYS A 349 15.65 -43.14 -27.17
N THR A 350 16.35 -43.08 -26.04
CA THR A 350 17.58 -43.85 -25.84
C THR A 350 17.32 -45.36 -25.81
N MET A 351 16.18 -45.83 -25.25
CA MET A 351 15.78 -47.24 -25.33
C MET A 351 15.36 -47.68 -26.73
N ALA A 352 14.67 -46.81 -27.49
CA ALA A 352 14.34 -47.09 -28.88
C ALA A 352 15.60 -47.22 -29.77
N ASP A 353 16.64 -46.43 -29.50
CA ASP A 353 17.92 -46.51 -30.20
C ASP A 353 18.75 -47.76 -29.82
N VAL A 354 18.57 -48.31 -28.61
CA VAL A 354 19.24 -49.54 -28.15
C VAL A 354 18.54 -50.82 -28.64
N LEU A 355 17.23 -50.78 -28.90
CA LEU A 355 16.47 -51.90 -29.46
C LEU A 355 16.53 -51.99 -30.99
N ALA A 356 17.22 -51.03 -31.64
CA ALA A 356 17.39 -50.96 -33.10
C ALA A 356 18.75 -51.51 -33.60
N PHE A 357 19.51 -52.22 -32.75
CA PHE A 357 20.75 -52.91 -33.11
C PHE A 357 20.65 -54.43 -32.99
#